data_AF-A0A7W0HUG2-F1
#
_entry.id   AF-A0A7W0HUG2-F1
#
_cell.length_a   1.000
_cell.length_b   1.000
_cell.length_c   1.000
_cell.angle_alpha   90.00
_cell.angle_beta   90.00
_cell.angle_gamma   90.00
#
_symmetry.space_group_name_H-M   'P 1'
#
loop_
_entity.id
_entity.type
_entity.pdbx_description
1 polymer ?
#
loop_
_entity_poly.entity_id
_entity_poly.type
_entity_poly.pdbx_seq_one_letter_code
_entity_poly.pdbx_strand_id
1 'polypeptide(L)'
;MTRTLPSLDSLKAQAKQLRRAVAKGNPAALARAGAAAEGFTLREAQLVLAREYGYAGWHELVSAAGDKMIAERDLHRWFAVELNNDTWDQIEQDLSPGSTPAERERALYGAYAAALHWLEVGDEANHARAEHLISATAVAVGLPDVALRHARRCAQLVREHPEAMADWDHAFAAEGLARACAAAGLTREAAGHLARARSLTAALAGAGDRDVLERRLAAEPWFGLG
;
A
#
# COMPACT_ATOMS: atom_id res chain seq x y z
N MET A 1 34.52 -2.98 16.31
CA MET A 1 33.08 -3.32 16.37
C MET A 1 32.30 -2.18 15.76
N THR A 2 31.70 -2.39 14.59
CA THR A 2 30.95 -1.33 13.88
C THR A 2 29.65 -1.07 14.63
N ARG A 3 29.51 0.12 15.22
CA ARG A 3 28.32 0.53 15.98
C ARG A 3 27.14 0.65 15.01
N THR A 4 26.01 -0.01 15.29
CA THR A 4 24.80 0.12 14.47
C THR A 4 24.35 1.58 14.41
N LEU A 5 24.18 2.10 13.20
CA LEU A 5 23.75 3.48 12.97
C LEU A 5 22.27 3.66 13.36
N PRO A 6 21.92 4.65 14.20
CA PRO A 6 20.54 5.04 14.46
C PRO A 6 19.90 5.73 13.25
N SER A 7 18.56 5.82 13.24
CA SER A 7 17.83 6.62 12.25
C SER A 7 18.20 8.11 12.30
N LEU A 8 17.98 8.82 11.19
CA LEU A 8 18.23 10.28 11.12
C LEU A 8 17.49 11.06 12.21
N ASP A 9 16.24 10.71 12.48
CA ASP A 9 15.45 11.39 13.50
C ASP A 9 15.99 11.13 14.92
N SER A 10 16.45 9.91 15.19
CA SER A 10 17.14 9.58 16.43
C SER A 10 18.44 10.40 16.57
N LEU A 11 19.24 10.52 15.50
CA LEU A 11 20.46 11.32 15.52
C LEU A 11 20.17 12.81 15.74
N LYS A 12 19.14 13.36 15.09
CA LYS A 12 18.69 14.75 15.31
C LYS A 12 18.23 14.97 16.75
N ALA A 13 17.50 14.02 17.33
CA ALA A 13 17.05 14.07 18.71
C ALA A 13 18.23 14.02 19.69
N GLN A 14 19.18 13.10 19.47
CA GLN A 14 20.41 12.98 20.26
C GLN A 14 21.24 14.27 20.24
N ALA A 15 21.38 14.94 19.09
CA ALA A 15 22.12 16.20 18.98
C ALA A 15 21.47 17.32 19.82
N LYS A 16 20.14 17.44 19.74
CA LYS A 16 19.36 18.40 20.55
C LYS A 16 19.46 18.08 22.04
N GLN A 17 19.38 16.80 22.40
CA GLN A 17 19.50 16.34 23.78
C GLN A 17 20.89 16.63 24.36
N LEU A 18 21.96 16.33 23.61
CA LEU A 18 23.33 16.63 24.01
C LEU A 18 23.52 18.13 24.26
N ARG A 19 23.08 18.99 23.32
CA ARG A 19 23.15 20.45 23.50
C ARG A 19 22.43 20.91 24.77
N ARG A 20 21.22 20.42 25.01
CA ARG A 20 20.43 20.74 26.22
C ARG A 20 21.10 20.25 27.50
N ALA A 21 21.74 19.08 27.47
CA ALA A 21 22.43 18.52 28.63
C ALA A 21 23.70 19.32 28.99
N VAL A 22 24.46 19.76 27.98
CA VAL A 22 25.61 20.66 28.18
C VAL A 22 25.17 21.99 28.80
N ALA A 23 24.10 22.60 28.27
CA ALA A 23 23.54 23.84 28.82
C ALA A 23 23.05 23.72 30.28
N LYS A 24 22.70 22.50 30.71
CA LYS A 24 22.29 22.21 32.09
C LYS A 24 23.46 21.81 33.01
N GLY A 25 24.69 21.88 32.52
CA GLY A 25 25.88 21.51 33.29
C GLY A 25 26.00 20.02 33.60
N ASN A 26 25.38 19.14 32.80
CA ASN A 26 25.49 17.70 33.01
C ASN A 26 26.95 17.24 32.86
N PRO A 27 27.58 16.62 33.88
CA PRO A 27 29.01 16.30 33.85
C PRO A 27 29.42 15.38 32.68
N ALA A 28 28.60 14.38 32.36
CA ALA A 28 28.87 13.47 31.25
C ALA A 28 28.74 14.15 29.89
N ALA A 29 27.79 15.07 29.74
CA ALA A 29 27.64 15.86 28.52
C ALA A 29 28.77 16.88 28.34
N LEU A 30 29.22 17.51 29.43
CA LEU A 30 30.38 18.41 29.44
C LEU A 30 31.66 17.68 29.04
N ALA A 31 31.89 16.47 29.55
CA ALA A 31 33.01 15.62 29.14
C ALA A 31 33.00 15.31 27.63
N ARG A 32 31.81 15.10 27.05
CA ARG A 32 31.64 14.88 25.60
C ARG A 32 31.86 16.16 24.78
N ALA A 33 31.48 17.32 25.29
CA ALA A 33 31.69 18.62 24.63
C ALA A 33 33.17 19.08 24.66
N GLY A 34 33.91 18.66 25.70
CA GLY A 34 35.32 19.02 25.87
C GLY A 34 35.53 20.53 25.98
N ALA A 35 36.55 21.06 25.31
CA ALA A 35 36.89 22.48 25.34
C ALA A 35 35.82 23.41 24.73
N ALA A 36 34.84 22.88 24.01
CA ALA A 36 33.74 23.64 23.41
C ALA A 36 32.51 23.77 24.33
N ALA A 37 32.63 23.44 25.62
CA ALA A 37 31.51 23.48 26.55
C ALA A 37 30.90 24.89 26.73
N GLU A 38 31.72 25.94 26.67
CA GLU A 38 31.27 27.32 26.67
C GLU A 38 30.76 27.73 25.27
N GLY A 39 29.51 28.17 25.19
CA GLY A 39 28.89 28.54 23.91
C GLY A 39 28.45 27.36 23.04
N PHE A 40 28.37 26.14 23.61
CA PHE A 40 28.09 24.91 22.87
C PHE A 40 26.80 24.95 22.01
N THR A 41 27.00 24.92 20.70
CA THR A 41 25.99 25.06 19.65
C THR A 41 25.41 23.72 19.20
N LEU A 42 24.34 23.77 18.41
CA LEU A 42 23.79 22.56 17.78
C LEU A 42 24.78 21.94 16.78
N ARG A 43 25.56 22.77 16.08
CA ARG A 43 26.57 22.32 15.11
C ARG A 43 27.68 21.53 15.79
N GLU A 44 28.11 21.96 16.97
CA GLU A 44 29.11 21.23 17.76
C GLU A 44 28.55 19.92 18.32
N ALA A 45 27.30 19.91 18.80
CA ALA A 45 26.63 18.68 19.22
C ALA A 45 26.54 17.65 18.07
N GLN A 46 26.23 18.11 16.85
CA GLN A 46 26.21 17.27 15.65
C GLN A 46 27.59 16.74 15.28
N LEU A 47 28.65 17.56 15.41
CA LEU A 47 30.04 17.15 15.15
C LEU A 47 30.55 16.13 16.17
N VAL A 48 30.21 16.29 17.46
CA VAL A 48 30.52 15.32 18.51
C VAL A 48 29.90 13.97 18.17
N LEU A 49 28.61 13.94 17.82
CA LEU A 49 27.94 12.70 17.43
C LEU A 49 28.56 12.08 16.17
N ALA A 50 28.86 12.87 15.13
CA ALA A 50 29.53 12.37 13.93
C ALA A 50 30.81 11.61 14.28
N ARG A 51 31.67 12.21 15.10
CA ARG A 51 32.94 11.60 15.53
C ARG A 51 32.75 10.36 16.39
N GLU A 52 31.76 10.34 17.29
CA GLU A 52 31.44 9.18 18.12
C GLU A 52 30.96 7.96 17.31
N TYR A 53 30.30 8.21 16.18
CA TYR A 53 29.89 7.17 15.24
C TYR A 53 30.95 6.86 14.17
N GLY A 54 32.12 7.52 14.21
CA GLY A 54 33.25 7.26 13.33
C GLY A 54 33.28 8.06 12.02
N TYR A 55 32.51 9.14 11.91
CA TYR A 55 32.42 10.00 10.72
C TYR A 55 33.12 11.33 10.93
N ALA A 56 33.65 11.91 9.84
CA ALA A 56 34.38 13.18 9.89
C ALA A 56 33.45 14.39 10.10
N GLY A 57 32.18 14.27 9.73
CA GLY A 57 31.21 15.35 9.85
C GLY A 57 29.76 14.89 9.85
N TRP A 58 28.88 15.80 10.27
CA TRP A 58 27.43 15.54 10.36
C TRP A 58 26.82 15.11 9.03
N HIS A 59 27.24 15.71 7.91
CA HIS A 59 26.76 15.34 6.59
C HIS A 59 27.05 13.87 6.26
N GLU A 60 28.28 13.41 6.50
CA GLU A 60 28.70 12.04 6.25
C GLU A 60 27.96 11.02 7.13
N LEU A 61 27.80 11.34 8.43
CA LEU A 61 27.00 10.53 9.35
C LEU A 61 25.52 10.46 8.90
N VAL A 62 24.94 11.59 8.49
CA VAL A 62 23.54 11.66 8.04
C VAL A 62 23.35 10.96 6.71
N SER A 63 24.31 11.01 5.79
CA SER A 63 24.26 10.25 4.53
C SER A 63 24.36 8.76 4.82
N ALA A 64 25.28 8.32 5.68
CA ALA A 64 25.38 6.92 6.07
C ALA A 64 24.15 6.40 6.85
N ALA A 65 23.49 7.27 7.63
CA ALA A 65 22.24 6.97 8.31
C ALA A 65 21.01 7.08 7.38
N GLY A 66 21.09 7.92 6.35
CA GLY A 66 20.08 8.19 5.33
C GLY A 66 20.04 7.11 4.24
N ASP A 67 21.18 6.50 3.93
CA ASP A 67 21.28 5.31 3.07
C ASP A 67 20.59 4.08 3.72
N LYS A 68 20.26 4.16 5.01
CA LYS A 68 19.41 3.20 5.73
C LYS A 68 17.94 3.62 5.85
N MET A 69 17.49 4.64 5.13
CA MET A 69 16.28 5.38 5.47
C MET A 69 15.30 5.50 4.31
N ILE A 70 14.83 4.36 3.80
CA ILE A 70 13.43 3.89 3.79
C ILE A 70 13.60 2.36 3.70
N ALA A 71 12.96 1.57 4.56
CA ALA A 71 13.06 0.12 4.38
C ALA A 71 12.44 -0.23 3.02
N GLU A 72 13.09 -1.08 2.21
CA GLU A 72 12.56 -1.52 0.92
C GLU A 72 11.11 -2.01 1.03
N ARG A 73 10.81 -2.70 2.15
CA ARG A 73 9.45 -3.09 2.53
C ARG A 73 8.47 -1.91 2.63
N ASP A 74 8.88 -0.79 3.19
CA ASP A 74 8.05 0.42 3.31
C ASP A 74 7.80 1.06 1.93
N LEU A 75 8.77 1.01 1.01
CA LEU A 75 8.57 1.47 -0.37
C LEU A 75 7.55 0.60 -1.10
N HIS A 76 7.73 -0.73 -1.07
CA HIS A 76 6.76 -1.64 -1.68
C HIS A 76 5.37 -1.44 -1.10
N ARG A 77 5.24 -1.28 0.22
CA ARG A 77 3.94 -1.01 0.84
C ARG A 77 3.34 0.32 0.35
N TRP A 78 4.15 1.37 0.27
CA TRP A 78 3.70 2.67 -0.23
C TRP A 78 3.22 2.57 -1.67
N PHE A 79 4.02 2.02 -2.58
CA PHE A 79 3.62 1.86 -3.99
C PHE A 79 2.38 0.97 -4.14
N ALA A 80 2.28 -0.13 -3.38
CA ALA A 80 1.11 -1.01 -3.42
C ALA A 80 -0.19 -0.27 -3.07
N VAL A 81 -0.15 0.59 -2.05
CA VAL A 81 -1.31 1.38 -1.61
C VAL A 81 -1.64 2.50 -2.60
N GLU A 82 -0.65 3.30 -3.00
CA GLU A 82 -0.87 4.45 -3.89
C GLU A 82 -1.41 4.01 -5.26
N LEU A 83 -0.78 3.00 -5.87
CA LEU A 83 -1.21 2.50 -7.18
C LEU A 83 -2.59 1.82 -7.11
N ASN A 84 -2.89 1.13 -6.00
CA ASN A 84 -4.21 0.54 -5.80
C ASN A 84 -5.30 1.63 -5.74
N ASN A 85 -5.08 2.66 -4.92
CA ASN A 85 -6.07 3.73 -4.73
C ASN A 85 -6.24 4.55 -6.00
N ASP A 86 -5.14 4.96 -6.65
CA ASP A 86 -5.17 5.68 -7.92
C ASP A 86 -5.90 4.90 -9.03
N THR A 87 -5.73 3.58 -9.07
CA THR A 87 -6.44 2.75 -10.06
C THR A 87 -7.94 2.65 -9.75
N TRP A 88 -8.34 2.57 -8.48
CA TRP A 88 -9.77 2.64 -8.12
C TRP A 88 -10.37 4.00 -8.43
N ASP A 89 -9.68 5.09 -8.13
CA ASP A 89 -10.12 6.44 -8.45
C ASP A 89 -10.37 6.60 -9.96
N GLN A 90 -9.50 6.04 -10.81
CA GLN A 90 -9.70 6.01 -12.27
C GLN A 90 -10.96 5.21 -12.67
N ILE A 91 -11.19 4.04 -12.06
CA ILE A 91 -12.39 3.22 -12.30
C ILE A 91 -13.67 3.97 -11.89
N GLU A 92 -13.64 4.71 -10.79
CA GLU A 92 -14.81 5.41 -10.24
C GLU A 92 -15.13 6.73 -10.96
N GLN A 93 -14.14 7.36 -11.61
CA GLN A 93 -14.32 8.61 -12.33
C GLN A 93 -14.96 8.38 -13.71
N ASP A 94 -14.21 7.86 -14.67
CA ASP A 94 -14.68 7.73 -16.06
C ASP A 94 -13.90 6.73 -16.91
N LEU A 95 -13.05 5.87 -16.31
CA LEU A 95 -12.34 4.84 -17.04
C LEU A 95 -13.33 3.89 -17.72
N SER A 96 -13.25 3.82 -19.05
CA SER A 96 -14.20 3.07 -19.87
C SER A 96 -13.51 2.47 -21.10
N PRO A 97 -14.20 1.61 -21.89
CA PRO A 97 -13.67 1.17 -23.18
C PRO A 97 -13.46 2.31 -24.17
N GLY A 98 -14.13 3.46 -23.96
CA GLY A 98 -14.01 4.66 -24.79
C GLY A 98 -12.80 5.55 -24.46
N SER A 99 -12.14 5.36 -23.31
CA SER A 99 -10.92 6.09 -22.94
C SER A 99 -9.80 5.84 -23.95
N THR A 100 -8.80 6.72 -24.01
CA THR A 100 -7.68 6.58 -24.96
C THR A 100 -6.89 5.30 -24.69
N PRO A 101 -6.22 4.71 -25.70
CA PRO A 101 -5.38 3.52 -25.49
C PRO A 101 -4.35 3.70 -24.36
N ALA A 102 -3.71 4.88 -24.28
CA ALA A 102 -2.71 5.17 -23.27
C ALA A 102 -3.28 5.24 -21.83
N GLU A 103 -4.49 5.77 -21.65
CA GLU A 103 -5.18 5.79 -20.36
C GLU A 103 -5.52 4.37 -19.90
N ARG A 104 -6.07 3.54 -20.80
CA ARG A 104 -6.42 2.14 -20.49
C ARG A 104 -5.19 1.31 -20.16
N GLU A 105 -4.10 1.48 -20.91
CA GLU A 105 -2.82 0.83 -20.64
C GLU A 105 -2.26 1.25 -19.27
N ARG A 106 -2.27 2.55 -18.97
CA ARG A 106 -1.78 3.06 -17.68
C ARG A 106 -2.57 2.50 -16.50
N ALA A 107 -3.90 2.44 -16.59
CA ALA A 107 -4.74 1.86 -15.55
C ALA A 107 -4.39 0.37 -15.30
N LEU A 108 -4.20 -0.41 -16.37
CA LEU A 108 -3.76 -1.81 -16.25
C LEU A 108 -2.36 -1.92 -15.65
N TYR A 109 -1.40 -1.09 -16.08
CA TYR A 109 -0.06 -1.07 -15.49
C TYR A 109 -0.11 -0.74 -14.01
N GLY A 110 -0.95 0.21 -13.59
CA GLY A 110 -1.18 0.54 -12.18
C GLY A 110 -1.68 -0.65 -11.38
N ALA A 111 -2.73 -1.34 -11.87
CA ALA A 111 -3.27 -2.53 -11.22
C ALA A 111 -2.23 -3.65 -11.06
N TYR A 112 -1.49 -3.97 -12.13
CA TYR A 112 -0.45 -5.01 -12.08
C TYR A 112 0.74 -4.62 -11.20
N ALA A 113 1.16 -3.34 -11.22
CA ALA A 113 2.23 -2.87 -10.37
C ALA A 113 1.83 -2.87 -8.88
N ALA A 114 0.59 -2.50 -8.56
CA ALA A 114 0.04 -2.66 -7.21
C ALA A 114 0.07 -4.12 -6.76
N ALA A 115 -0.34 -5.05 -7.63
CA ALA A 115 -0.29 -6.48 -7.35
C ALA A 115 1.14 -6.98 -7.11
N LEU A 116 2.10 -6.59 -7.96
CA LEU A 116 3.50 -6.95 -7.80
C LEU A 116 4.04 -6.47 -6.44
N HIS A 117 3.74 -5.25 -6.04
CA HIS A 117 4.19 -4.73 -4.76
C HIS A 117 3.53 -5.42 -3.57
N TRP A 118 2.25 -5.81 -3.67
CA TRP A 118 1.63 -6.64 -2.64
C TRP A 118 2.26 -8.02 -2.53
N LEU A 119 2.75 -8.63 -3.61
CA LEU A 119 3.47 -9.90 -3.54
C LEU A 119 4.80 -9.79 -2.77
N GLU A 120 5.41 -8.61 -2.73
CA GLU A 120 6.66 -8.41 -1.99
C GLU A 120 6.45 -8.20 -0.48
N VAL A 121 5.31 -7.62 -0.06
CA VAL A 121 5.13 -7.17 1.35
C VAL A 121 3.80 -7.47 2.01
N GLY A 122 2.82 -7.92 1.25
CA GLY A 122 1.47 -8.26 1.70
C GLY A 122 1.32 -9.73 2.07
N ASP A 123 0.09 -10.09 2.43
CA ASP A 123 -0.35 -11.47 2.67
C ASP A 123 -1.26 -11.98 1.54
N GLU A 124 -1.84 -13.15 1.73
CA GLU A 124 -2.75 -13.79 0.78
C GLU A 124 -4.02 -12.97 0.53
N ALA A 125 -4.48 -12.19 1.51
CA ALA A 125 -5.61 -11.28 1.32
C ALA A 125 -5.22 -10.08 0.46
N ASN A 126 -4.02 -9.53 0.65
CA ASN A 126 -3.48 -8.52 -0.25
C ASN A 126 -3.38 -9.04 -1.70
N HIS A 127 -2.93 -10.28 -1.88
CA HIS A 127 -2.89 -10.90 -3.22
C HIS A 127 -4.30 -11.02 -3.81
N ALA A 128 -5.27 -11.56 -3.07
CA ALA A 128 -6.65 -11.72 -3.55
C ALA A 128 -7.29 -10.38 -3.95
N ARG A 129 -7.07 -9.33 -3.15
CA ARG A 129 -7.59 -7.98 -3.42
C ARG A 129 -6.91 -7.33 -4.63
N ALA A 130 -5.63 -7.58 -4.85
CA ALA A 130 -4.93 -7.11 -6.04
C ALA A 130 -5.43 -7.80 -7.32
N GLU A 131 -5.73 -9.11 -7.26
CA GLU A 131 -6.39 -9.84 -8.35
C GLU A 131 -7.79 -9.28 -8.64
N HIS A 132 -8.53 -8.89 -7.60
CA HIS A 132 -9.81 -8.20 -7.77
C HIS A 132 -9.66 -6.86 -8.49
N LEU A 133 -8.65 -6.04 -8.12
CA LEU A 133 -8.36 -4.78 -8.79
C LEU A 133 -8.06 -4.99 -10.28
N ILE A 134 -7.16 -5.92 -10.63
CA ILE A 134 -6.85 -6.23 -12.04
C ILE A 134 -8.11 -6.63 -12.80
N SER A 135 -8.96 -7.47 -12.19
CA SER A 135 -10.24 -7.84 -12.78
C SER A 135 -11.16 -6.64 -13.01
N ALA A 136 -11.31 -5.77 -12.01
CA ALA A 136 -12.17 -4.60 -12.09
C ALA A 136 -11.67 -3.60 -13.16
N THR A 137 -10.37 -3.34 -13.22
CA THR A 137 -9.74 -2.52 -14.26
C THR A 137 -9.99 -3.13 -15.64
N ALA A 138 -9.77 -4.44 -15.81
CA ALA A 138 -9.98 -5.13 -17.07
C ALA A 138 -11.45 -5.08 -17.53
N VAL A 139 -12.43 -5.17 -16.62
CA VAL A 139 -13.83 -4.91 -16.95
C VAL A 139 -14.02 -3.48 -17.43
N ALA A 140 -13.51 -2.50 -16.68
CA ALA A 140 -13.69 -1.08 -16.99
C ALA A 140 -13.14 -0.72 -18.38
N VAL A 141 -12.01 -1.30 -18.78
CA VAL A 141 -11.39 -1.03 -20.08
C VAL A 141 -11.86 -1.95 -21.22
N GLY A 142 -12.79 -2.89 -20.95
CA GLY A 142 -13.38 -3.75 -21.98
C GLY A 142 -12.54 -4.97 -22.39
N LEU A 143 -11.84 -5.60 -21.43
CA LEU A 143 -11.00 -6.79 -21.64
C LEU A 143 -11.55 -8.01 -20.86
N PRO A 144 -12.62 -8.67 -21.35
CA PRO A 144 -13.34 -9.70 -20.60
C PRO A 144 -12.50 -10.95 -20.29
N ASP A 145 -11.60 -11.37 -21.18
CA ASP A 145 -10.75 -12.54 -20.94
C ASP A 145 -9.76 -12.32 -19.79
N VAL A 146 -9.21 -11.11 -19.70
CA VAL A 146 -8.32 -10.70 -18.60
C VAL A 146 -9.12 -10.62 -17.31
N ALA A 147 -10.28 -9.96 -17.34
CA ALA A 147 -11.17 -9.87 -16.19
C ALA A 147 -11.50 -11.25 -15.61
N LEU A 148 -11.93 -12.20 -16.46
CA LEU A 148 -12.34 -13.52 -16.01
C LEU A 148 -11.19 -14.33 -15.41
N ARG A 149 -9.98 -14.21 -15.98
CA ARG A 149 -8.78 -14.86 -15.43
C ARG A 149 -8.50 -14.39 -14.01
N HIS A 150 -8.47 -13.08 -13.79
CA HIS A 150 -8.11 -12.49 -12.50
C HIS A 150 -9.25 -12.61 -11.47
N ALA A 151 -10.52 -12.51 -11.88
CA ALA A 151 -11.67 -12.79 -11.01
C ALA A 151 -11.63 -14.24 -10.47
N ARG A 152 -11.31 -15.21 -11.34
CA ARG A 152 -11.15 -16.62 -10.93
C ARG A 152 -9.98 -16.81 -9.97
N ARG A 153 -8.86 -16.13 -10.20
CA ARG A 153 -7.69 -16.20 -9.30
C ARG A 153 -8.00 -15.58 -7.93
N CYS A 154 -8.65 -14.42 -7.88
CA CYS A 154 -9.16 -13.82 -6.65
C CYS A 154 -10.05 -14.81 -5.88
N ALA A 155 -11.09 -15.35 -6.53
CA ALA A 155 -12.01 -16.29 -5.88
C ALA A 155 -11.37 -17.65 -5.51
N GLN A 156 -10.24 -18.02 -6.13
CA GLN A 156 -9.44 -19.15 -5.71
C GLN A 156 -8.70 -18.81 -4.41
N LEU A 157 -7.96 -17.70 -4.37
CA LEU A 157 -7.19 -17.27 -3.19
C LEU A 157 -8.09 -17.09 -1.96
N VAL A 158 -9.24 -16.43 -2.11
CA VAL A 158 -10.22 -16.22 -1.03
C VAL A 158 -10.69 -17.56 -0.44
N ARG A 159 -10.80 -18.61 -1.26
CA ARG A 159 -11.27 -19.93 -0.84
C ARG A 159 -10.17 -20.78 -0.23
N GLU A 160 -8.94 -20.64 -0.73
CA GLU A 160 -7.77 -21.42 -0.28
C GLU A 160 -7.20 -20.88 1.04
N HIS A 161 -7.43 -19.60 1.36
CA HIS A 161 -6.86 -18.92 2.53
C HIS A 161 -7.91 -18.22 3.40
N PRO A 162 -9.00 -18.90 3.82
CA PRO A 162 -10.11 -18.26 4.53
C PRO A 162 -9.70 -17.58 5.84
N GLU A 163 -8.62 -18.03 6.49
CA GLU A 163 -8.06 -17.46 7.72
C GLU A 163 -7.41 -16.09 7.53
N ALA A 164 -6.96 -15.76 6.31
CA ALA A 164 -6.41 -14.46 5.97
C ALA A 164 -7.51 -13.47 5.50
N MET A 165 -8.68 -13.99 5.12
CA MET A 165 -9.76 -13.19 4.53
C MET A 165 -10.63 -12.53 5.58
N ALA A 166 -11.05 -11.31 5.28
CA ALA A 166 -12.19 -10.70 5.92
C ALA A 166 -13.50 -11.17 5.28
N ASP A 167 -14.59 -11.01 6.00
CA ASP A 167 -15.95 -11.42 5.58
C ASP A 167 -16.32 -10.82 4.22
N TRP A 168 -15.90 -9.57 3.97
CA TRP A 168 -16.16 -8.83 2.74
C TRP A 168 -15.34 -9.30 1.54
N ASP A 169 -14.20 -9.97 1.73
CA ASP A 169 -13.40 -10.50 0.61
C ASP A 169 -14.20 -11.54 -0.19
N HIS A 170 -15.05 -12.32 0.48
CA HIS A 170 -15.93 -13.30 -0.17
C HIS A 170 -17.01 -12.64 -1.02
N ALA A 171 -17.56 -11.51 -0.56
CA ALA A 171 -18.55 -10.75 -1.29
C ALA A 171 -17.94 -10.08 -2.54
N PHE A 172 -16.76 -9.47 -2.41
CA PHE A 172 -16.04 -8.88 -3.54
C PHE A 172 -15.54 -9.93 -4.55
N ALA A 173 -15.11 -11.11 -4.11
CA ALA A 173 -14.76 -12.19 -5.02
C ALA A 173 -15.97 -12.66 -5.85
N ALA A 174 -17.14 -12.78 -5.21
CA ALA A 174 -18.38 -13.11 -5.91
C ALA A 174 -18.83 -11.99 -6.86
N GLU A 175 -18.72 -10.73 -6.45
CA GLU A 175 -19.02 -9.56 -7.29
C GLU A 175 -18.09 -9.50 -8.51
N GLY A 176 -16.79 -9.67 -8.33
CA GLY A 176 -15.80 -9.66 -9.40
C GLY A 176 -16.04 -10.78 -10.42
N LEU A 177 -16.36 -11.99 -9.96
CA LEU A 177 -16.76 -13.10 -10.83
C LEU A 177 -18.05 -12.78 -11.59
N ALA A 178 -19.07 -12.25 -10.92
CA ALA A 178 -20.32 -11.88 -11.55
C ALA A 178 -20.08 -10.90 -12.70
N ARG A 179 -19.30 -9.85 -12.44
CA ARG A 179 -19.02 -8.80 -13.40
C ARG A 179 -18.12 -9.26 -14.55
N ALA A 180 -17.10 -10.06 -14.26
CA ALA A 180 -16.23 -10.63 -15.30
C ALA A 180 -16.99 -11.63 -16.20
N CYS A 181 -17.83 -12.49 -15.63
CA CYS A 181 -18.70 -13.39 -16.39
C CYS A 181 -19.70 -12.60 -17.25
N ALA A 182 -20.29 -11.53 -16.71
CA ALA A 182 -21.19 -10.64 -17.44
C ALA A 182 -20.50 -10.03 -18.68
N ALA A 183 -19.31 -9.45 -18.48
CA ALA A 183 -18.49 -8.89 -19.55
C ALA A 183 -18.11 -9.92 -20.63
N ALA A 184 -17.92 -11.18 -20.23
CA ALA A 184 -17.63 -12.30 -21.13
C ALA A 184 -18.89 -12.93 -21.77
N GLY A 185 -20.09 -12.41 -21.52
CA GLY A 185 -21.36 -12.96 -22.05
C GLY A 185 -21.81 -14.27 -21.40
N LEU A 186 -21.24 -14.64 -20.25
CA LEU A 186 -21.58 -15.85 -19.50
C LEU A 186 -22.77 -15.60 -18.55
N THR A 187 -23.92 -15.20 -19.11
CA THR A 187 -25.05 -14.63 -18.37
C THR A 187 -25.55 -15.49 -17.21
N ARG A 188 -25.65 -16.82 -17.39
CA ARG A 188 -26.14 -17.72 -16.33
C ARG A 188 -25.17 -17.82 -15.15
N GLU A 189 -23.87 -17.91 -15.44
CA GLU A 189 -22.81 -17.96 -14.42
C GLU A 189 -22.75 -16.62 -13.68
N ALA A 190 -22.81 -15.51 -14.44
CA ALA A 190 -22.85 -14.16 -13.91
C ALA A 190 -24.04 -13.95 -12.95
N ALA A 191 -25.26 -14.37 -13.32
CA ALA A 191 -26.43 -14.27 -12.47
C ALA A 191 -26.28 -15.07 -11.16
N GLY A 192 -25.69 -16.26 -11.22
CA GLY A 192 -25.40 -17.08 -10.03
C GLY A 192 -24.42 -16.40 -9.08
N HIS A 193 -23.34 -15.83 -9.62
CA HIS A 193 -22.37 -15.08 -8.82
C HIS A 193 -22.94 -13.77 -8.28
N LEU A 194 -23.78 -13.06 -9.04
CA LEU A 194 -24.44 -11.84 -8.59
C LEU A 194 -25.39 -12.09 -7.42
N ALA A 195 -26.19 -13.17 -7.49
CA ALA A 195 -27.04 -13.58 -6.39
C ALA A 195 -26.23 -13.92 -5.13
N ARG A 196 -25.09 -14.62 -5.31
CA ARG A 196 -24.16 -14.91 -4.21
C ARG A 196 -23.55 -13.65 -3.61
N ALA A 197 -23.11 -12.70 -4.44
CA ALA A 197 -22.55 -11.43 -3.98
C ALA A 197 -23.58 -10.66 -3.15
N ARG A 198 -24.82 -10.50 -3.64
CA ARG A 198 -25.93 -9.86 -2.92
C ARG A 198 -26.20 -10.54 -1.57
N SER A 199 -26.25 -11.87 -1.53
CA SER A 199 -26.45 -12.63 -0.29
C SER A 199 -25.32 -12.45 0.72
N LEU A 200 -24.06 -12.44 0.26
CA LEU A 200 -22.90 -12.24 1.14
C LEU A 200 -22.86 -10.81 1.68
N THR A 201 -23.11 -9.81 0.83
CA THR A 201 -23.20 -8.40 1.24
C THR A 201 -24.27 -8.19 2.31
N ALA A 202 -25.46 -8.77 2.14
CA ALA A 202 -26.53 -8.68 3.13
C ALA A 202 -26.17 -9.31 4.50
N ALA A 203 -25.28 -10.30 4.50
CA ALA A 203 -24.84 -11.00 5.72
C ALA A 203 -23.67 -10.32 6.45
N LEU A 204 -23.04 -9.30 5.88
CA LEU A 204 -21.91 -8.60 6.51
C LEU A 204 -22.33 -7.94 7.82
N ALA A 205 -21.48 -8.02 8.85
CA ALA A 205 -21.74 -7.38 10.14
C ALA A 205 -21.49 -5.86 10.12
N GLY A 206 -20.45 -5.41 9.39
CA GLY A 206 -20.03 -4.02 9.31
C GLY A 206 -20.89 -3.21 8.34
N ALA A 207 -21.55 -2.15 8.82
CA ALA A 207 -22.34 -1.26 7.98
C ALA A 207 -21.49 -0.55 6.90
N GLY A 208 -20.28 -0.11 7.25
CA GLY A 208 -19.38 0.55 6.30
C GLY A 208 -18.98 -0.35 5.12
N ASP A 209 -18.58 -1.59 5.39
CA ASP A 209 -18.20 -2.56 4.35
C ASP A 209 -19.40 -2.91 3.46
N ARG A 210 -20.58 -3.05 4.06
CA ARG A 210 -21.83 -3.28 3.35
C ARG A 210 -22.13 -2.13 2.39
N ASP A 211 -22.02 -0.88 2.84
CA ASP A 211 -22.30 0.30 2.00
C ASP A 211 -21.36 0.37 0.78
N VAL A 212 -20.09 0.00 0.94
CA VAL A 212 -19.13 -0.04 -0.18
C VAL A 212 -19.56 -1.08 -1.21
N LEU A 213 -19.90 -2.29 -0.77
CA LEU A 213 -20.36 -3.36 -1.67
C LEU A 213 -21.71 -3.04 -2.33
N GLU A 214 -22.63 -2.41 -1.61
CA GLU A 214 -23.91 -1.99 -2.18
C GLU A 214 -23.72 -0.92 -3.26
N ARG A 215 -22.85 0.08 -3.03
CA ARG A 215 -22.46 1.05 -4.07
C ARG A 215 -21.84 0.35 -5.27
N ARG A 216 -20.94 -0.60 -5.04
CA ARG A 216 -20.31 -1.39 -6.11
C ARG A 216 -21.34 -2.21 -6.89
N LEU A 217 -22.28 -2.85 -6.20
CA LEU A 217 -23.35 -3.65 -6.80
C LEU A 217 -24.33 -2.81 -7.61
N ALA A 218 -24.56 -1.55 -7.22
CA ALA A 218 -25.39 -0.60 -7.96
C ALA A 218 -24.68 0.02 -9.18
N ALA A 219 -23.35 0.01 -9.20
CA ALA A 219 -22.57 0.59 -10.29
C ALA A 219 -22.60 -0.30 -11.55
N GLU A 220 -22.94 0.31 -12.67
CA GLU A 220 -22.80 -0.25 -14.03
C GLU A 220 -21.31 -0.33 -14.45
N PRO A 221 -20.95 -1.12 -15.48
CA PRO A 221 -21.81 -1.96 -16.31
C PRO A 221 -22.09 -3.35 -15.70
N TRP A 222 -23.32 -3.81 -15.86
CA TRP A 222 -23.76 -5.20 -15.65
C TRP A 222 -24.04 -5.96 -16.95
N PHE A 223 -23.75 -5.35 -18.11
CA PHE A 223 -23.83 -5.99 -19.43
C PHE A 223 -25.18 -6.69 -19.70
N GLY A 224 -26.28 -6.09 -19.22
CA GLY A 224 -27.63 -6.60 -19.39
C GLY A 224 -28.12 -7.55 -18.29
N LEU A 225 -27.36 -7.74 -17.20
CA LEU A 225 -27.84 -8.40 -15.97
C LEU A 225 -28.57 -7.40 -15.07
N GLY A 226 -29.73 -7.79 -14.55
CA GLY A 226 -30.52 -7.08 -13.53
C GLY A 226 -30.88 -7.98 -12.37
#